data_AF-A0A174QUL6-F1
#
_entry.id   AF-A0A174QUL6-F1
#
_cell.length_a   1.000
_cell.length_b   1.000
_cell.length_c   1.000
_cell.angle_alpha   90.00
_cell.angle_beta   90.00
_cell.angle_gamma   90.00
#
_symmetry.space_group_name_H-M   'P 1'
#
loop_
_entity.id
_entity.type
_entity.pdbx_description
1 polymer ?
#
loop_
_entity_poly.entity_id
_entity_poly.type
_entity_poly.pdbx_seq_one_letter_code
_entity_poly.pdbx_strand_id
1 'polypeptide(L)'
;MLNISVSSLSNYELGLTPVPTDVVVRMADLYGAPELEACYCKNDCPIGRRKNIATQIRGIEQITCSLLNHADDDTLHEIKKELLSIASDGKLDPGEEESLRTVVTKLSEFADDVMELRMYLKKYGGMKDGTC
;
A
#
# COMPACT_ATOMS: atom_id res chain seq x y z
N MET A 1 -11.95 21.73 -8.69
CA MET A 1 -12.73 21.29 -9.88
C MET A 1 -11.94 20.25 -10.64
N LEU A 2 -12.57 19.17 -11.11
CA LEU A 2 -11.89 18.02 -11.75
C LEU A 2 -11.49 18.25 -13.22
N ASN A 3 -11.89 19.38 -13.82
CA ASN A 3 -11.62 19.75 -15.22
C ASN A 3 -11.97 18.64 -16.24
N ILE A 4 -13.06 17.91 -16.00
CA ILE A 4 -13.60 16.87 -16.88
C ILE A 4 -15.09 17.14 -17.13
N SER A 5 -15.60 16.69 -18.27
CA SER A 5 -17.02 16.82 -18.58
C SER A 5 -17.88 15.93 -17.66
N VAL A 6 -19.10 16.37 -17.35
CA VAL A 6 -20.06 15.59 -16.53
C VAL A 6 -20.35 14.23 -17.18
N SER A 7 -20.38 14.17 -18.50
CA SER A 7 -20.59 12.94 -19.27
C SER A 7 -19.40 11.98 -19.14
N SER A 8 -18.16 12.50 -19.16
CA SER A 8 -16.95 11.71 -18.91
C SER A 8 -16.92 11.17 -17.49
N LEU A 9 -17.30 11.99 -16.51
CA LEU A 9 -17.39 11.59 -15.10
C LEU A 9 -18.38 10.44 -14.90
N SER A 10 -19.59 10.53 -15.46
CA SER A 10 -20.56 9.43 -15.38
C SER A 10 -20.07 8.16 -16.07
N ASN A 11 -19.36 8.27 -17.20
CA ASN A 11 -18.78 7.09 -17.86
C ASN A 11 -17.69 6.43 -17.01
N TYR A 12 -16.93 7.19 -16.22
CA TYR A 12 -15.96 6.67 -15.26
C TYR A 12 -16.65 5.97 -14.08
N GLU A 13 -17.67 6.60 -13.50
CA GLU A 13 -18.42 6.03 -12.37
C GLU A 13 -19.21 4.76 -12.75
N LEU A 14 -19.68 4.68 -14.01
CA LEU A 14 -20.36 3.51 -14.56
C LEU A 14 -19.40 2.44 -15.10
N GLY A 15 -18.09 2.65 -15.05
CA GLY A 15 -17.09 1.70 -15.54
C GLY A 15 -17.08 1.50 -17.06
N LEU A 16 -17.66 2.43 -17.82
CA LEU A 16 -17.76 2.35 -19.28
C LEU A 16 -16.44 2.73 -19.98
N THR A 17 -15.63 3.57 -19.34
CA THR A 17 -14.32 3.99 -19.86
C THR A 17 -13.26 3.91 -18.77
N PRO A 18 -12.03 3.45 -19.09
CA PRO A 18 -10.94 3.42 -18.11
C PRO A 18 -10.62 4.84 -17.63
N VAL A 19 -10.59 5.01 -16.31
CA VAL A 19 -10.35 6.31 -15.68
C VAL A 19 -8.86 6.64 -15.74
N PRO A 20 -8.46 7.85 -16.17
CA PRO A 20 -7.07 8.29 -16.07
C PRO A 20 -6.62 8.44 -14.62
N THR A 21 -5.35 8.13 -14.33
CA THR A 21 -4.81 8.14 -12.96
C THR A 21 -4.88 9.52 -12.31
N ASP A 22 -4.67 10.59 -13.07
CA ASP A 22 -4.75 11.99 -12.59
C ASP A 22 -6.18 12.42 -12.26
N VAL A 23 -7.19 11.76 -12.85
CA VAL A 23 -8.60 11.99 -12.54
C VAL A 23 -8.98 11.27 -11.24
N VAL A 24 -8.51 10.04 -11.03
CA VAL A 24 -8.75 9.28 -9.79
C VAL A 24 -8.19 9.98 -8.55
N VAL A 25 -6.96 10.48 -8.62
CA VAL A 25 -6.33 11.23 -7.51
C VAL A 25 -7.17 12.46 -7.17
N ARG A 26 -7.58 13.23 -8.18
CA ARG A 26 -8.42 14.41 -7.96
C ARG A 26 -9.82 14.06 -7.43
N MET A 27 -10.38 12.92 -7.84
CA MET A 27 -11.66 12.42 -7.31
C MET A 27 -11.53 11.99 -5.85
N ALA A 28 -10.44 11.31 -5.49
CA ALA A 28 -10.17 10.92 -4.11
C ALA A 28 -10.00 12.14 -3.19
N ASP A 29 -9.25 13.16 -3.64
CA ASP A 29 -9.08 14.42 -2.92
C ASP A 29 -10.40 15.20 -2.79
N LEU A 30 -11.22 15.23 -3.84
CA LEU A 30 -12.48 15.98 -3.85
C LEU A 30 -13.58 15.30 -3.03
N TYR A 31 -13.66 13.97 -3.07
CA TYR A 31 -14.65 13.19 -2.34
C TYR A 31 -14.20 12.84 -0.93
N GLY A 32 -12.95 13.13 -0.56
CA GLY A 32 -12.38 12.74 0.73
C GLY A 32 -12.28 11.23 0.90
N ALA A 33 -12.17 10.48 -0.20
CA ALA A 33 -12.24 9.03 -0.27
C ALA A 33 -10.91 8.45 -0.76
N PRO A 34 -9.87 8.35 0.11
CA PRO A 34 -8.56 7.84 -0.26
C PRO A 34 -8.59 6.35 -0.70
N GLU A 35 -9.63 5.61 -0.34
CA GLU A 35 -9.87 4.24 -0.81
C GLU A 35 -10.04 4.15 -2.34
N LEU A 36 -10.42 5.22 -3.03
CA LEU A 36 -10.52 5.26 -4.49
C LEU A 36 -9.15 5.08 -5.15
N GLU A 37 -8.12 5.74 -4.62
CA GLU A 37 -6.74 5.58 -5.12
C GLU A 37 -6.25 4.16 -4.90
N ALA A 38 -6.53 3.60 -3.72
CA ALA A 38 -6.14 2.24 -3.36
C ALA A 38 -6.86 1.21 -4.25
N CYS A 39 -8.17 1.36 -4.45
CA CYS A 39 -8.99 0.49 -5.29
C CYS A 39 -8.56 0.56 -6.76
N TYR A 40 -8.33 1.76 -7.29
CA TYR A 40 -7.83 1.94 -8.65
C TYR A 40 -6.44 1.36 -8.82
N CYS A 41 -5.53 1.60 -7.88
CA CYS A 41 -4.19 1.01 -7.96
C CYS A 41 -4.26 -0.53 -7.93
N LYS A 42 -5.17 -1.12 -7.13
CA LYS A 42 -5.35 -2.57 -7.05
C LYS A 42 -5.96 -3.18 -8.30
N ASN A 43 -6.98 -2.54 -8.86
CA ASN A 43 -7.87 -3.17 -9.85
C ASN A 43 -7.61 -2.69 -11.29
N ASP A 44 -7.21 -1.43 -11.48
CA ASP A 44 -7.18 -0.78 -12.79
C ASP A 44 -5.78 -0.31 -13.21
N CYS A 45 -4.92 0.04 -12.25
CA CYS A 45 -3.57 0.50 -12.56
C CYS A 45 -2.70 -0.66 -13.04
N PRO A 46 -2.13 -0.59 -14.28
CA PRO A 46 -1.29 -1.66 -14.82
C PRO A 46 0.00 -1.90 -14.00
N ILE A 47 0.43 -0.91 -13.20
CA ILE A 47 1.57 -0.99 -12.29
C ILE A 47 1.13 -1.50 -10.91
N GLY A 48 0.01 -0.99 -10.39
CA GLY A 48 -0.49 -1.27 -9.05
C GLY A 48 -1.15 -2.64 -8.91
N ARG A 49 -1.69 -3.22 -9.99
CA ARG A 49 -2.30 -4.57 -10.00
C ARG A 49 -1.37 -5.68 -9.54
N ARG A 50 -0.06 -5.43 -9.57
CA ARG A 50 0.99 -6.35 -9.12
C ARG A 50 1.36 -6.18 -7.64
N LYS A 51 0.78 -5.20 -6.94
CA LYS A 51 1.03 -4.91 -5.53
C LYS A 51 -0.23 -5.22 -4.72
N ASN A 52 -0.08 -5.92 -3.58
CA ASN A 52 -1.18 -6.22 -2.67
C ASN A 52 -1.64 -4.93 -1.98
N ILE A 53 -2.62 -4.24 -2.56
CA ILE A 53 -3.17 -3.03 -1.96
C ILE A 53 -4.38 -3.41 -1.10
N ALA A 54 -4.28 -3.12 0.20
CA ALA A 54 -5.36 -3.36 1.16
C ALA A 54 -6.58 -2.48 0.84
N THR A 55 -7.76 -3.09 0.73
CA THR A 55 -9.03 -2.45 0.35
C THR A 55 -9.94 -2.14 1.54
N GLN A 56 -9.53 -2.51 2.75
CA GLN A 56 -10.24 -2.21 4.00
C GLN A 56 -9.21 -1.77 5.03
N ILE A 57 -9.41 -0.58 5.62
CA ILE A 57 -8.56 -0.07 6.69
C ILE A 57 -8.95 -0.80 7.97
N ARG A 58 -8.04 -1.63 8.49
CA ARG A 58 -8.17 -2.27 9.81
C ARG A 58 -8.14 -1.21 10.93
N GLY A 59 -8.62 -1.55 12.11
CA GLY A 59 -8.51 -0.68 13.30
C GLY A 59 -7.04 -0.42 13.65
N ILE A 60 -6.72 0.74 14.24
CA ILE A 60 -5.33 1.10 14.57
C ILE A 60 -4.69 0.08 15.52
N GLU A 61 -5.47 -0.55 16.39
CA GLU A 61 -5.05 -1.60 17.30
C GLU A 61 -4.55 -2.84 16.52
N GLN A 62 -5.29 -3.23 15.48
CA GLN A 62 -4.93 -4.37 14.64
C GLN A 62 -3.69 -4.10 13.80
N ILE A 63 -3.59 -2.90 13.20
CA ILE A 63 -2.41 -2.51 12.42
C ILE A 63 -1.18 -2.48 13.33
N THR A 64 -1.31 -1.92 14.54
CA THR A 64 -0.21 -1.83 15.51
C THR A 64 0.24 -3.21 15.98
N CYS A 65 -0.68 -4.12 16.32
CA CYS A 65 -0.32 -5.49 16.71
C CYS A 65 0.36 -6.26 15.57
N SER A 66 -0.13 -6.12 14.34
CA SER A 66 0.50 -6.75 13.15
C SER A 66 1.91 -6.22 12.94
N LEU A 67 2.07 -4.88 12.97
CA LEU A 67 3.35 -4.23 12.78
C LEU A 67 4.36 -4.64 13.84
N LEU A 68 3.96 -4.66 15.13
CA LEU A 68 4.85 -5.06 16.22
C LEU A 68 5.23 -6.54 16.14
N ASN A 69 4.33 -7.40 15.66
CA ASN A 69 4.62 -8.81 15.45
C ASN A 69 5.61 -9.05 14.31
N HIS A 70 5.51 -8.28 13.21
CA HIS A 70 6.48 -8.34 12.12
C HIS A 70 7.81 -7.62 12.43
N ALA A 71 7.78 -6.62 13.32
CA ALA A 71 8.95 -5.89 13.80
C ALA A 71 9.67 -6.57 14.97
N ASP A 72 9.31 -7.81 15.29
CA ASP A 72 9.91 -8.55 16.38
C ASP A 72 11.44 -8.66 16.21
N ASP A 73 12.16 -8.50 17.32
CA ASP A 73 13.62 -8.41 17.34
C ASP A 73 14.27 -9.69 16.80
N ASP A 74 13.71 -10.87 17.08
CA ASP A 74 14.24 -12.15 16.59
C ASP A 74 14.07 -12.24 15.07
N THR A 75 12.89 -11.85 14.57
CA THR A 75 12.58 -11.84 13.13
C THR A 75 13.50 -10.88 12.36
N LEU A 76 13.72 -9.67 12.88
CA LEU A 76 14.63 -8.71 12.28
C LEU A 76 16.09 -9.16 12.36
N HIS A 77 16.47 -9.84 13.44
CA HIS A 77 17.81 -10.41 13.59
C HIS A 77 18.08 -11.50 12.55
N GLU A 78 17.11 -12.40 12.32
CA GLU A 78 17.19 -13.43 11.27
C GLU A 78 17.34 -12.80 9.89
N ILE A 79 16.47 -11.85 9.52
CA ILE A 79 16.53 -11.15 8.23
C ILE A 79 17.90 -10.52 8.01
N LYS A 80 18.43 -9.84 9.04
CA LYS A 80 19.76 -9.21 8.96
C LYS A 80 20.86 -10.25 8.69
N LYS A 81 20.82 -11.39 9.39
CA LYS A 81 21.83 -12.45 9.26
C LYS A 81 21.75 -13.13 7.90
N GLU A 82 20.55 -13.44 7.42
CA GLU A 82 20.33 -14.03 6.10
C GLU A 82 20.80 -13.10 4.98
N LEU A 83 20.41 -11.82 5.02
CA LEU A 83 20.88 -10.83 4.04
C LEU A 83 22.40 -10.69 4.05
N LEU A 84 23.02 -10.70 5.23
CA LEU A 84 24.48 -10.60 5.32
C LEU A 84 25.14 -11.86 4.72
N SER A 85 24.58 -13.05 4.97
CA SER A 85 25.07 -14.31 4.43
C SER A 85 25.00 -14.32 2.90
N ILE A 86 23.84 -13.96 2.34
CA ILE A 86 23.61 -13.91 0.89
C ILE A 86 24.49 -12.84 0.22
N ALA A 87 24.68 -11.70 0.87
CA ALA A 87 25.50 -10.62 0.30
C ALA A 87 27.01 -10.84 0.44
N SER A 88 27.45 -11.85 1.21
CA SER A 88 28.86 -12.01 1.58
C SER A 88 29.77 -12.38 0.41
N ASP A 89 29.26 -13.13 -0.57
CA ASP A 89 30.03 -13.59 -1.73
C ASP A 89 29.74 -12.78 -3.02
N GLY A 90 28.72 -11.91 -2.96
CA GLY A 90 28.27 -11.06 -4.06
C GLY A 90 27.60 -11.82 -5.21
N LYS A 91 27.19 -13.07 -5.00
CA LYS A 91 26.47 -13.89 -5.99
C LYS A 91 25.15 -14.34 -5.37
N LEU A 92 24.27 -14.89 -6.21
CA LEU A 92 23.02 -15.46 -5.74
C LEU A 92 22.95 -16.89 -6.26
N ASP A 93 23.15 -17.83 -5.36
CA ASP A 93 23.08 -19.25 -5.68
C ASP A 93 21.62 -19.76 -5.65
N PRO A 94 21.31 -20.90 -6.32
CA PRO A 94 19.95 -21.43 -6.38
C PRO A 94 19.33 -21.74 -4.99
N GLY A 95 20.16 -22.09 -4.01
CA GLY A 95 19.70 -22.30 -2.62
C GLY A 95 19.44 -21.00 -1.87
N GLU A 96 20.15 -19.93 -2.22
CA GLU A 96 19.97 -18.60 -1.61
C GLU A 96 18.77 -17.87 -2.19
N GLU A 97 18.35 -18.21 -3.41
CA GLU A 97 17.15 -17.65 -4.03
C GLU A 97 15.90 -17.89 -3.16
N GLU A 98 15.77 -19.08 -2.57
CA GLU A 98 14.65 -19.42 -1.68
C GLU A 98 14.72 -18.64 -0.36
N SER A 99 15.90 -18.54 0.25
CA SER A 99 16.13 -17.71 1.44
C SER A 99 15.84 -16.24 1.17
N LEU A 100 16.32 -15.71 0.04
CA LEU A 100 16.08 -14.32 -0.36
C LEU A 100 14.59 -14.03 -0.60
N ARG A 101 13.86 -14.96 -1.23
CA ARG A 101 12.39 -14.86 -1.39
C ARG A 101 11.69 -14.81 -0.04
N THR A 102 12.14 -15.60 0.93
CA THR A 102 11.59 -15.60 2.30
C THR A 102 11.82 -14.26 2.98
N VAL A 103 13.04 -13.72 2.91
CA VAL A 103 13.37 -12.39 3.44
C VAL A 103 12.51 -11.30 2.80
N VAL A 104 12.39 -11.30 1.47
CA VAL A 104 11.60 -10.31 0.74
C VAL A 104 10.13 -10.39 1.13
N THR A 105 9.61 -11.58 1.40
CA THR A 105 8.22 -11.79 1.85
C THR A 105 8.01 -11.17 3.22
N LYS A 106 8.85 -11.50 4.22
CA LYS A 106 8.80 -10.90 5.56
C LYS A 106 8.88 -9.36 5.53
N LEU A 107 9.78 -8.82 4.71
CA LEU A 107 9.91 -7.35 4.53
C LEU A 107 8.70 -6.73 3.83
N SER A 108 8.03 -7.46 2.94
CA SER A 108 6.82 -6.99 2.26
C SER A 108 5.64 -6.92 3.22
N GLU A 109 5.50 -7.90 4.13
CA GLU A 109 4.47 -7.89 5.18
C GLU A 109 4.64 -6.68 6.11
N PHE A 110 5.88 -6.37 6.50
CA PHE A 110 6.18 -5.16 7.27
C PHE A 110 5.84 -3.87 6.49
N ALA A 111 6.14 -3.82 5.19
CA ALA A 111 5.81 -2.67 4.34
C ALA A 111 4.30 -2.48 4.19
N ASP A 112 3.54 -3.57 4.08
CA ASP A 112 2.08 -3.54 3.97
C ASP A 112 1.44 -2.95 5.25
N ASP A 113 1.91 -3.33 6.43
CA ASP A 113 1.45 -2.75 7.70
C ASP A 113 1.72 -1.24 7.79
N VAL A 114 2.91 -0.79 7.35
CA VAL A 114 3.24 0.63 7.29
C VAL A 114 2.34 1.36 6.29
N MET A 115 2.02 0.74 5.14
CA MET A 115 1.10 1.30 4.16
C MET A 115 -0.32 1.46 4.75
N GLU A 116 -0.80 0.45 5.48
CA GLU A 116 -2.08 0.53 6.19
C GLU A 116 -2.08 1.64 7.24
N LEU A 117 -1.00 1.79 8.02
CA LEU A 117 -0.86 2.86 9.00
C LEU A 117 -0.91 4.25 8.34
N ARG A 118 -0.25 4.41 7.18
CA ARG A 118 -0.31 5.65 6.38
C ARG A 118 -1.73 5.93 5.87
N MET A 119 -2.46 4.92 5.42
CA MET A 119 -3.86 5.06 4.99
C MET A 119 -4.77 5.44 6.17
N TYR A 120 -4.57 4.81 7.33
CA TYR A 120 -5.29 5.15 8.56
C TYR A 120 -5.07 6.61 8.94
N LEU A 121 -3.81 7.08 8.92
CA LEU A 121 -3.48 8.48 9.19
C LEU A 121 -4.12 9.45 8.18
N LYS A 122 -4.12 9.13 6.88
CA LYS A 122 -4.79 9.97 5.88
C LYS A 122 -6.30 10.08 6.14
N LYS A 123 -6.94 9.00 6.59
CA LYS A 123 -8.39 8.97 6.83
C LYS A 123 -8.80 9.67 8.13
N TYR A 124 -8.03 9.49 9.21
CA TYR A 124 -8.42 9.94 10.55
C TYR A 124 -7.53 11.05 11.13
N GLY A 125 -6.29 11.20 10.67
CA GLY A 125 -5.32 12.19 11.14
C GLY A 125 -5.51 13.61 10.59
N GLY A 126 -6.61 13.85 9.86
CA GLY A 126 -6.94 15.12 9.22
C GLY A 126 -8.06 15.93 9.88
N MET A 127 -8.58 15.53 11.05
CA MET A 127 -9.56 16.34 11.77
C MET A 127 -8.84 17.51 12.46
N LYS A 128 -8.76 18.66 11.77
CA LYS A 128 -8.63 19.93 12.47
C LYS A 128 -9.94 20.14 13.23
N ASP A 129 -9.84 19.96 14.54
CA ASP A 129 -10.81 20.41 15.52
C ASP A 129 -11.10 21.92 15.33
N GLY A 130 -12.29 22.35 15.75
CA GLY A 130 -13.01 23.54 15.30
C GLY A 130 -12.27 24.89 15.18
N THR A 131 -12.49 25.57 14.06
CA THR A 131 -12.80 27.01 13.83
C THR A 131 -12.80 27.20 12.29
N CYS A 132 -13.87 27.60 11.61
CA CYS A 132 -14.94 28.56 11.89
C CYS A 132 -16.31 28.05 11.43
#